data_AF-A0AAU6V300-F1
#
_entry.id   AF-A0AAU6V300-F1
#
_cell.length_a   1.000
_cell.length_b   1.000
_cell.length_c   1.000
_cell.angle_alpha   90.00
_cell.angle_beta   90.00
_cell.angle_gamma   90.00
#
_symmetry.space_group_name_H-M   'P 1'
#
loop_
_entity.id
_entity.type
_entity.pdbx_description
1 polymer ?
#
loop_
_entity_poly.entity_id
_entity_poly.type
_entity_poly.pdbx_seq_one_letter_code
_entity_poly.pdbx_strand_id
1 'polypeptide(L)'
;MLGLDIAVRTRSTIAIWLAAILVLLSVAASAHSISHLEEGHKTHCTLCFHQHQLNKLMPGTGLHLDAVKQSYIRVSFTAPSWQATHVRLFNSRAPPVTA
;
A
#
# COMPACT_ATOMS: atom_id res chain seq x y z
N MET A 1 -17.22 -0.54 -23.33
CA MET A 1 -17.10 -1.66 -22.37
C MET A 1 -16.08 -2.72 -22.83
N LEU A 2 -15.93 -3.04 -24.13
CA LEU A 2 -14.96 -4.04 -24.63
C LEU A 2 -13.49 -3.87 -24.21
N GLY A 3 -12.99 -2.63 -24.04
CA GLY A 3 -11.58 -2.38 -23.74
C GLY A 3 -11.16 -2.70 -22.29
N LEU A 4 -12.10 -2.71 -21.35
CA LEU A 4 -11.81 -2.96 -19.94
C LEU A 4 -11.58 -4.45 -19.67
N ASP A 5 -12.37 -5.32 -20.30
CA ASP A 5 -12.27 -6.77 -20.17
C ASP A 5 -10.94 -7.32 -20.70
N ILE A 6 -10.44 -6.74 -21.80
CA ILE A 6 -9.14 -7.10 -22.38
C ILE A 6 -8.00 -6.73 -21.42
N ALA A 7 -8.06 -5.54 -20.81
CA ALA A 7 -7.05 -5.08 -19.85
C ALA A 7 -7.04 -5.89 -18.54
N VAL A 8 -8.20 -6.32 -18.05
CA VAL A 8 -8.28 -7.19 -16.86
C VAL A 8 -7.77 -8.59 -17.18
N ARG A 9 -8.10 -9.13 -18.35
CA ARG A 9 -7.63 -10.45 -18.79
C ARG A 9 -6.12 -10.51 -19.00
N THR A 10 -5.53 -9.47 -19.61
CA THR A 10 -4.07 -9.38 -19.78
C THR A 10 -3.35 -9.30 -18.44
N ARG A 11 -3.84 -8.49 -17.49
CA ARG A 11 -3.27 -8.41 -16.13
C ARG A 11 -3.33 -9.74 -15.40
N SER A 12 -4.46 -10.44 -15.47
CA SER A 12 -4.61 -11.77 -14.87
C SER A 12 -3.64 -12.78 -15.48
N THR A 13 -3.50 -12.79 -16.82
CA THR A 13 -2.51 -13.68 -17.47
C THR A 13 -1.08 -13.37 -17.04
N ILE A 14 -0.70 -12.10 -16.97
CA ILE A 14 0.65 -11.71 -16.53
C ILE A 14 0.87 -12.13 -15.07
N ALA A 15 -0.11 -11.91 -14.19
CA ALA A 15 -0.02 -12.33 -12.79
C ALA A 15 0.13 -13.84 -12.65
N ILE A 16 -0.60 -14.63 -13.45
CA ILE A 16 -0.48 -16.10 -13.47
C ILE A 16 0.90 -16.53 -13.97
N TRP A 17 1.41 -15.92 -15.05
CA TRP A 17 2.75 -16.22 -15.56
C TRP A 17 3.85 -15.86 -14.56
N LEU A 18 3.73 -14.70 -13.90
CA LEU A 18 4.67 -14.30 -12.84
C LEU A 18 4.61 -15.25 -11.65
N ALA A 19 3.42 -15.64 -11.21
CA ALA A 19 3.25 -16.61 -10.14
C ALA A 19 3.88 -17.97 -10.50
N ALA A 20 3.68 -18.46 -11.73
CA ALA A 20 4.28 -19.69 -12.21
C ALA A 20 5.82 -19.62 -12.21
N ILE A 21 6.40 -18.52 -12.71
CA ILE A 21 7.85 -18.29 -12.69
C ILE A 21 8.39 -18.27 -11.25
N LEU A 22 7.69 -17.59 -10.33
CA LEU A 22 8.10 -17.51 -8.93
C LEU A 22 8.07 -18.88 -8.24
N VAL A 23 7.07 -19.71 -8.54
CA VAL A 23 6.99 -21.09 -8.01
C VAL A 23 8.16 -21.93 -8.52
N LEU A 24 8.47 -21.85 -9.82
CA LEU A 24 9.61 -22.57 -10.41
C LEU A 24 10.95 -22.13 -9.81
N LEU A 25 11.14 -20.81 -9.64
CA LEU A 25 12.34 -20.25 -9.01
C LEU A 25 12.47 -20.67 -7.54
N SER A 26 11.36 -20.78 -6.80
CA SER A 26 11.36 -21.26 -5.41
C SER A 26 11.85 -22.70 -5.28
N VAL A 27 11.38 -23.58 -6.16
CA VAL A 27 11.82 -24.99 -6.20
C VAL A 27 13.28 -25.09 -6.62
N ALA A 28 13.70 -24.35 -7.67
CA ALA A 28 15.08 -24.33 -8.13
C ALA A 28 16.05 -23.81 -7.06
N ALA A 29 15.69 -22.73 -6.36
CA ALA A 29 16.46 -22.20 -5.24
C ALA A 29 16.58 -23.22 -4.08
N SER A 30 15.49 -23.92 -3.77
CA SER A 30 15.49 -24.94 -2.72
C SER A 30 16.34 -26.16 -3.09
N ALA A 31 16.24 -26.66 -4.32
CA ALA A 31 17.09 -27.75 -4.82
C ALA A 31 18.57 -27.34 -4.83
N HIS A 32 18.86 -26.10 -5.22
CA HIS A 32 20.21 -25.55 -5.17
C HIS A 32 20.77 -25.44 -3.75
N SER A 33 19.92 -25.16 -2.74
CA SER A 33 20.35 -25.18 -1.35
C SER A 33 20.78 -26.58 -0.86
N ILE A 34 20.20 -27.65 -1.42
CA ILE A 34 20.55 -29.03 -1.09
C ILE A 34 21.88 -29.41 -1.75
N SER A 35 22.14 -29.01 -3.01
CA SER A 35 23.43 -29.26 -3.66
C SER A 35 24.61 -28.59 -2.92
N HIS A 36 24.39 -27.41 -2.34
CA HIS A 36 25.41 -26.73 -1.51
C HIS A 36 25.59 -27.35 -0.12
N LEU A 37 24.65 -28.20 0.32
CA LEU A 37 24.73 -28.87 1.61
C LEU A 37 25.76 -30.03 1.57
N GLU A 38 25.98 -30.61 0.40
CA GLU A 38 26.95 -31.70 0.19
C GLU A 38 28.38 -31.18 -0.07
N GLU A 39 28.53 -30.01 -0.70
CA GLU A 39 29.84 -29.41 -1.03
C GLU A 39 30.51 -28.66 0.14
N GLY A 40 29.80 -28.53 1.27
CA GLY A 40 30.26 -27.78 2.43
C GLY A 40 30.32 -26.28 2.17
N HIS A 41 30.43 -25.49 3.25
CA HIS A 41 30.30 -24.03 3.33
C HIS A 41 31.27 -23.19 2.46
N LYS A 42 31.97 -23.77 1.48
CA LYS A 42 33.00 -23.12 0.65
C LYS A 42 32.42 -22.40 -0.58
N THR A 43 31.20 -22.70 -0.98
CA THR A 43 30.53 -22.07 -2.13
C THR A 43 29.47 -21.08 -1.66
N HIS A 44 29.85 -19.82 -1.48
CA HIS A 44 28.94 -18.75 -1.05
C HIS A 44 27.92 -18.40 -2.14
N CYS A 45 26.83 -19.15 -2.21
CA CYS A 45 25.64 -18.79 -2.99
C CYS A 45 24.98 -17.57 -2.34
N THR A 46 24.92 -16.45 -3.06
CA THR A 46 24.28 -15.21 -2.60
C THR A 46 22.83 -15.45 -2.18
N LEU A 47 22.11 -16.33 -2.91
CA LEU A 47 20.71 -16.64 -2.65
C LEU A 47 20.50 -17.42 -1.35
N CYS A 48 21.36 -18.41 -1.05
CA CYS A 48 21.31 -19.15 0.21
C CYS A 48 21.66 -18.25 1.41
N PHE A 49 22.61 -17.33 1.23
CA PHE A 49 22.96 -16.34 2.25
C PHE A 49 21.78 -15.41 2.55
N HIS A 50 21.09 -14.88 1.53
CA HIS A 50 19.91 -14.05 1.74
C HIS A 50 18.76 -14.80 2.40
N GLN A 51 18.51 -16.06 2.02
CA GLN A 51 17.49 -16.89 2.68
C GLN A 51 17.82 -17.16 4.15
N HIS A 52 19.08 -17.46 4.45
CA HIS A 52 19.55 -17.64 5.82
C HIS A 52 19.39 -16.36 6.64
N GLN A 53 19.76 -15.21 6.08
CA GLN A 53 19.56 -13.91 6.70
C GLN A 53 18.08 -13.64 6.95
N LEU A 54 17.19 -13.80 5.97
CA LEU A 54 15.74 -13.59 6.14
C LEU A 54 15.14 -14.49 7.24
N ASN A 55 15.52 -15.76 7.26
CA ASN A 55 15.06 -16.71 8.28
C ASN A 55 15.58 -16.39 9.69
N LYS A 56 16.76 -15.75 9.80
CA LYS A 56 17.35 -15.35 11.08
C LYS A 56 16.96 -13.92 11.50
N LEU A 57 16.53 -13.09 10.55
CA LEU A 57 16.17 -11.69 10.77
C LEU A 57 14.70 -11.49 11.11
N MET A 58 13.79 -12.42 10.79
CA MET A 58 12.42 -12.35 11.29
C MET A 58 12.39 -12.83 12.74
N PRO A 59 12.23 -11.94 13.74
CA PRO A 59 11.98 -12.39 15.10
C PRO A 59 10.62 -13.07 15.06
N GLY A 60 10.57 -14.37 15.35
CA GLY A 60 9.32 -15.14 15.45
C GLY A 60 8.42 -14.75 16.64
N THR A 61 8.63 -13.56 17.20
CA THR A 61 7.79 -13.01 18.25
C THR A 61 6.52 -12.48 17.60
N GLY A 62 5.38 -13.04 17.98
CA GLY A 62 4.07 -12.62 17.49
C GLY A 62 3.90 -11.10 17.58
N LEU A 63 3.33 -10.52 16.53
CA LEU A 63 3.02 -9.10 16.44
C LEU A 63 2.03 -8.71 17.55
N HIS A 64 2.55 -8.19 18.66
CA HIS A 64 1.74 -7.65 19.75
C HIS A 64 1.54 -6.15 19.52
N LEU A 65 0.43 -5.82 18.85
CA LEU A 65 0.00 -4.43 18.67
C LEU A 65 -0.95 -4.08 19.80
N ASP A 66 -0.44 -3.37 20.82
CA ASP A 66 -1.29 -2.82 21.86
C ASP A 66 -2.22 -1.76 21.26
N ALA A 67 -3.51 -2.09 21.20
CA ALA A 67 -4.55 -1.17 20.76
C ALA A 67 -4.77 -0.08 21.82
N VAL A 68 -3.99 1.00 21.76
CA VAL A 68 -4.18 2.16 22.62
C VAL A 68 -5.46 2.89 22.21
N LYS A 69 -6.52 2.75 23.03
CA LYS A 69 -7.74 3.52 22.86
C LYS A 69 -7.47 4.99 23.20
N GLN A 70 -7.43 5.86 22.20
CA GLN A 70 -7.37 7.30 22.42
C GLN A 70 -8.70 7.80 23.02
N SER A 71 -8.61 8.49 24.16
CA SER A 71 -9.71 9.26 24.72
C SER A 71 -9.50 10.74 24.44
N TYR A 72 -10.59 11.52 24.43
CA TYR A 72 -10.54 12.96 24.29
C TYR A 72 -11.41 13.63 25.35
N ILE A 73 -11.04 14.85 25.71
CA ILE A 73 -11.79 15.66 26.67
C ILE A 73 -12.90 16.37 25.89
N ARG A 74 -14.16 16.16 26.28
CA ARG A 74 -15.29 16.92 25.75
C ARG A 74 -15.34 18.28 26.43
N VAL A 75 -15.12 19.34 25.65
CA VAL A 75 -15.32 20.73 26.07
C VAL A 75 -16.52 21.27 25.33
N SER A 76 -17.57 21.65 26.05
CA SER A 76 -18.71 22.36 25.47
C SER A 76 -18.56 23.86 25.71
N PHE A 77 -18.78 24.65 24.67
CA PHE A 77 -18.82 26.11 24.74
C PHE A 77 -20.18 26.61 24.29
N THR A 78 -20.69 27.65 24.95
CA THR A 78 -21.91 28.34 24.54
C THR A 78 -21.54 29.29 23.40
N ALA A 79 -21.93 28.95 22.17
CA ALA A 79 -21.74 29.85 21.04
C ALA A 79 -22.77 31.00 21.12
N PRO A 80 -22.36 32.28 21.13
CA PRO A 80 -23.29 33.38 21.00
C PRO A 80 -23.92 33.33 19.60
N SER A 81 -25.25 33.32 19.53
CA SER A 81 -25.95 33.47 18.26
C SER A 81 -25.91 34.94 17.85
N TRP A 82 -25.49 35.20 16.61
CA TRP A 82 -25.53 36.53 16.01
C TRP A 82 -26.41 36.48 14.76
N GLN A 83 -27.39 37.36 14.69
CA GLN A 83 -28.19 37.55 13.48
C GLN A 83 -27.55 38.68 12.66
N ALA A 84 -27.00 38.32 11.50
CA ALA A 84 -26.52 39.31 10.53
C ALA A 84 -27.65 39.63 9.54
N THR A 85 -27.99 40.91 9.41
CA THR A 85 -28.89 41.36 8.34
C THR A 85 -28.16 41.26 7.01
N HIS A 86 -28.58 40.34 6.15
CA HIS A 86 -28.03 40.23 4.80
C HIS A 86 -28.53 41.40 3.94
N VAL A 87 -27.63 42.32 3.59
CA VAL A 87 -27.91 43.38 2.60
C VAL A 87 -27.35 42.94 1.26
N ARG A 88 -28.22 42.72 0.28
CA ARG A 88 -27.82 42.39 -1.09
C ARG A 88 -27.47 43.68 -1.83
N LEU A 89 -26.21 44.10 -1.79
CA LEU A 89 -25.71 45.13 -2.69
C LEU A 89 -25.43 44.50 -4.06
N PHE A 90 -26.47 44.37 -4.87
CA PHE A 90 -26.31 44.01 -6.28
C PHE A 90 -25.91 45.27 -7.05
N ASN A 91 -24.61 45.54 -7.13
CA ASN A 91 -24.07 46.45 -8.13
C ASN A 91 -24.07 45.68 -9.45
N SER A 92 -25.08 45.90 -10.30
CA SER A 92 -25.05 45.40 -11.65
C SER A 92 -23.77 45.90 -12.31
N ARG A 93 -22.89 44.99 -12.73
CA ARG A 93 -21.81 45.32 -13.67
C ARG A 93 -22.37 45.49 -15.10
N ALA A 94 -23.60 45.97 -15.21
CA ALA A 94 -24.17 46.29 -16.51
C ALA A 94 -23.44 47.53 -17.01
N PRO A 95 -22.82 47.50 -18.19
CA PRO A 95 -22.24 48.69 -18.78
C PRO A 95 -23.33 49.76 -18.93
N PRO A 96 -23.01 51.05 -18.72
CA PRO A 96 -23.98 52.12 -18.92
C PRO A 96 -24.51 52.03 -20.35
N VAL A 97 -25.84 51.99 -20.50
CA VAL A 97 -26.48 52.16 -21.81
C VAL A 97 -26.20 53.59 -22.25
N THR A 98 -25.36 53.74 -23.27
CA THR A 98 -25.04 55.02 -23.88
C THR A 98 -26.31 55.66 -24.40
N ALA A 99 -26.59 56.88 -23.93
CA ALA A 99 -27.62 57.78 -24.45
C ALA A 99 -27.23 58.36 -25.81
#